data_AF-A0A957YQM2-F1
#
_entry.id   AF-A0A957YQM2-F1
#
_cell.length_a   1.000
_cell.length_b   1.000
_cell.length_c   1.000
_cell.angle_alpha   90.00
_cell.angle_beta   90.00
_cell.angle_gamma   90.00
#
_symmetry.space_group_name_H-M   'P 1'
#
loop_
_entity.id
_entity.type
_entity.pdbx_description
1 polymer ?
#
loop_
_entity_poly.entity_id
_entity_poly.type
_entity_poly.pdbx_seq_one_letter_code
_entity_poly.pdbx_strand_id
1 'polypeptide(L)'
;LQYTAAALATENKVFAHPASVDTIPTSANVEDHVSMGATAAIKLRGVLDNVERILAIELMSAAQGVDFRKQVIGAEKKLGEGTRRAYAVIREHIPFIESDTVMYEYMETMRQLVEEGKVLP
;
A
#
# COMPACT_ATOMS: atom_id res chain seq x y z
N LEU A 1 -3.27 -8.96 -9.27
CA LEU A 1 -2.63 -8.52 -8.01
C LEU A 1 -1.16 -8.14 -8.20
N GLN A 2 -0.25 -9.09 -8.48
CA GLN A 2 1.21 -8.81 -8.58
C GLN A 2 1.59 -7.75 -9.61
N TYR A 3 1.02 -7.80 -10.83
CA TYR A 3 1.30 -6.81 -11.87
C TYR A 3 0.99 -5.38 -11.43
N THR A 4 -0.15 -5.19 -10.75
CA THR A 4 -0.55 -3.88 -10.21
C THR A 4 0.44 -3.39 -9.16
N ALA A 5 0.78 -4.22 -8.16
CA ALA A 5 1.76 -3.85 -7.14
C ALA A 5 3.13 -3.50 -7.74
N ALA A 6 3.59 -4.29 -8.72
CA ALA A 6 4.85 -4.04 -9.41
C ALA A 6 4.86 -2.75 -10.24
N ALA A 7 3.74 -2.41 -10.89
CA ALA A 7 3.59 -1.16 -11.63
C ALA A 7 3.67 0.05 -10.69
N LEU A 8 2.92 0.04 -9.59
CA LEU A 8 2.93 1.10 -8.58
C LEU A 8 4.33 1.26 -7.94
N ALA A 9 5.00 0.16 -7.64
CA ALA A 9 6.37 0.17 -7.12
C ALA A 9 7.37 0.74 -8.14
N THR A 10 7.13 0.52 -9.43
CA THR A 10 7.98 1.07 -10.50
C THR A 10 7.75 2.56 -10.69
N GLU A 11 6.50 3.03 -10.63
CA GLU A 11 6.18 4.46 -10.63
C GLU A 11 6.84 5.19 -9.45
N ASN A 12 6.83 4.58 -8.27
CA ASN A 12 7.52 5.13 -7.09
C ASN A 12 9.03 5.34 -7.31
N LYS A 13 9.69 4.55 -8.18
CA LYS A 13 11.10 4.78 -8.52
C LYS A 13 11.31 6.09 -9.27
N VAL A 14 10.34 6.51 -10.09
CA VAL A 14 10.37 7.83 -10.75
C VAL A 14 10.17 8.94 -9.71
N PHE A 15 9.23 8.76 -8.79
CA PHE A 15 9.02 9.73 -7.69
C PHE A 15 10.20 9.80 -6.71
N ALA A 16 11.01 8.76 -6.59
CA ALA A 16 12.16 8.74 -5.68
C ALA A 16 13.31 9.69 -6.08
N HIS A 17 13.32 10.24 -7.31
CA HIS A 17 14.31 11.26 -7.65
C HIS A 17 14.13 12.50 -6.75
N PRO A 18 15.16 13.00 -6.05
CA PRO A 18 15.00 14.13 -5.13
C PRO A 18 14.56 15.38 -5.90
N ALA A 19 13.48 16.06 -5.45
CA ALA A 19 13.09 17.33 -6.08
C ALA A 19 14.08 18.46 -5.74
N SER A 20 14.79 18.34 -4.62
CA SER A 20 15.68 19.35 -4.07
C SER A 20 17.05 19.44 -4.74
N VAL A 21 17.33 18.64 -5.77
CA VAL A 21 18.59 18.73 -6.54
C VAL A 21 18.50 19.74 -7.69
N ASP A 22 17.34 20.36 -7.87
CA ASP A 22 17.10 21.41 -8.86
C ASP A 22 16.86 22.77 -8.16
N THR A 23 17.30 23.84 -8.82
CA THR A 23 17.04 25.23 -8.40
C THR A 23 16.87 26.09 -9.64
N ILE A 24 15.80 26.88 -9.67
CA ILE A 24 15.57 27.89 -10.70
C ILE A 24 15.62 29.24 -9.99
N PRO A 25 16.68 30.05 -10.21
CA PRO A 25 16.79 31.37 -9.62
C PRO A 25 15.60 32.25 -9.96
N THR A 26 15.13 33.03 -9.00
CA THR A 26 14.08 34.02 -9.20
C THR A 26 14.55 35.40 -8.74
N SER A 27 13.71 36.41 -8.92
CA SER A 27 14.00 37.78 -8.44
C SER A 27 15.36 38.33 -8.95
N ALA A 28 15.67 38.14 -10.24
CA ALA A 28 16.93 38.56 -10.86
C ALA A 28 18.19 38.06 -10.11
N ASN A 29 18.19 36.78 -9.71
CA ASN A 29 19.24 36.12 -8.91
C ASN A 29 19.38 36.63 -7.47
N VAL A 30 18.39 37.35 -6.93
CA VAL A 30 18.35 37.62 -5.47
C VAL A 30 17.96 36.35 -4.70
N GLU A 31 17.06 35.55 -5.26
CA GLU A 31 16.67 34.23 -4.76
C GLU A 31 17.31 33.17 -5.66
N ASP A 32 18.63 33.01 -5.55
CA ASP A 32 19.45 32.14 -6.40
C ASP A 32 19.49 30.67 -5.96
N HIS A 33 18.92 30.35 -4.79
CA HIS A 33 18.79 28.99 -4.29
C HIS A 33 17.41 28.76 -3.64
N VAL A 34 16.71 27.71 -4.06
CA VAL A 34 15.45 27.25 -3.47
C VAL A 34 15.45 25.73 -3.27
N SER A 35 14.68 25.25 -2.30
CA SER A 35 14.69 23.84 -1.89
C SER A 35 13.81 22.91 -2.71
N MET A 36 12.90 23.47 -3.52
CA MET A 36 11.82 22.74 -4.21
C MET A 36 10.96 21.87 -3.26
N GLY A 37 10.86 22.26 -1.98
CA GLY A 37 10.22 21.46 -0.93
C GLY A 37 8.73 21.17 -1.15
N ALA A 38 7.98 22.10 -1.74
CA ALA A 38 6.57 21.88 -2.06
C ALA A 38 6.40 20.75 -3.10
N THR A 39 7.24 20.73 -4.13
CA THR A 39 7.29 19.65 -5.13
C THR A 39 7.65 18.32 -4.48
N ALA A 40 8.60 18.31 -3.54
CA ALA A 40 8.96 17.11 -2.79
C ALA A 40 7.74 16.55 -2.00
N ALA A 41 6.96 17.41 -1.34
CA ALA A 41 5.76 17.00 -0.62
C ALA A 41 4.66 16.43 -1.53
N ILE A 42 4.46 17.02 -2.72
CA ILE A 42 3.50 16.50 -3.71
C ILE A 42 3.92 15.10 -4.18
N LYS A 43 5.21 14.89 -4.44
CA LYS A 43 5.75 13.58 -4.82
C LYS A 43 5.57 12.55 -3.70
N LEU A 44 5.84 12.93 -2.46
CA LEU A 44 5.63 12.06 -1.29
C LEU A 44 4.18 11.60 -1.18
N ARG A 45 3.21 12.49 -1.40
CA ARG A 45 1.79 12.11 -1.40
C ARG A 45 1.46 11.03 -2.42
N GLY A 46 2.00 11.12 -3.64
CA GLY A 46 1.85 10.07 -4.66
C GLY A 46 2.49 8.74 -4.25
N VAL A 47 3.68 8.80 -3.63
CA VAL A 47 4.35 7.58 -3.12
C VAL A 47 3.53 6.90 -2.03
N LEU A 48 2.95 7.67 -1.09
CA LEU A 48 2.12 7.12 -0.01
C LEU A 48 0.87 6.42 -0.58
N ASP A 49 0.17 7.08 -1.50
CA ASP A 49 -1.02 6.52 -2.18
C ASP A 49 -0.74 5.19 -2.90
N ASN A 50 0.45 5.09 -3.51
CA ASN A 50 0.93 3.86 -4.13
C ASN A 50 1.30 2.78 -3.10
N VAL A 51 1.97 3.16 -2.00
CA VAL A 51 2.38 2.23 -0.94
C VAL A 51 1.17 1.64 -0.23
N GLU A 52 0.14 2.42 0.06
CA GLU A 52 -1.12 1.92 0.65
C GLU A 52 -1.75 0.83 -0.22
N ARG A 53 -1.78 1.02 -1.55
CA ARG A 53 -2.28 0.02 -2.50
C ARG A 53 -1.40 -1.23 -2.55
N ILE A 54 -0.08 -1.07 -2.50
CA ILE A 54 0.86 -2.20 -2.46
C ILE A 54 0.62 -3.04 -1.19
N LEU A 55 0.55 -2.39 -0.03
CA LEU A 55 0.27 -3.05 1.25
C LEU A 55 -1.10 -3.72 1.27
N ALA A 56 -2.11 -3.09 0.67
CA ALA A 56 -3.43 -3.68 0.52
C ALA A 56 -3.38 -4.99 -0.27
N ILE A 57 -2.70 -4.99 -1.42
CA ILE A 57 -2.51 -6.20 -2.25
C ILE A 57 -1.77 -7.30 -1.47
N GLU A 58 -0.72 -6.93 -0.72
CA GLU A 58 0.05 -7.85 0.10
C GLU A 58 -0.81 -8.49 1.19
N LEU A 59 -1.56 -7.68 1.95
CA LEU A 59 -2.42 -8.14 3.05
C LEU A 59 -3.56 -9.05 2.57
N MET A 60 -4.19 -8.72 1.42
CA MET A 60 -5.18 -9.61 0.80
C MET A 60 -4.57 -10.95 0.41
N SER A 61 -3.39 -10.93 -0.21
CA SER A 61 -2.68 -12.15 -0.63
C SER A 61 -2.28 -12.99 0.59
N ALA A 62 -1.82 -12.34 1.67
CA ALA A 62 -1.47 -12.99 2.92
C ALA A 62 -2.69 -13.64 3.60
N ALA A 63 -3.84 -12.94 3.67
CA ALA A 63 -5.07 -13.48 4.22
C ALA A 63 -5.57 -14.70 3.43
N GLN A 64 -5.50 -14.64 2.10
CA GLN A 64 -5.84 -15.77 1.25
C GLN A 64 -4.89 -16.96 1.47
N GLY A 65 -3.59 -16.71 1.59
CA GLY A 65 -2.58 -17.72 1.89
C GLY A 65 -2.78 -18.38 3.26
N VAL A 66 -3.24 -17.62 4.25
CA VAL A 66 -3.62 -18.14 5.57
C VAL A 66 -4.79 -19.12 5.46
N ASP A 67 -5.81 -18.81 4.65
CA ASP A 67 -6.96 -19.69 4.45
C ASP A 67 -6.58 -21.00 3.78
N PHE A 68 -5.81 -20.92 2.69
CA PHE A 68 -5.28 -22.11 2.03
C PHE A 68 -4.45 -22.96 2.99
N ARG A 69 -3.61 -22.33 3.83
CA ARG A 69 -2.83 -23.07 4.82
C ARG A 69 -3.74 -23.76 5.84
N LYS A 70 -4.75 -23.08 6.39
CA LYS A 70 -5.72 -23.68 7.33
C LYS A 70 -6.47 -24.87 6.74
N GLN A 71 -6.80 -24.84 5.45
CA GLN A 71 -7.43 -25.97 4.77
C GLN A 71 -6.54 -27.23 4.75
N VAL A 72 -5.21 -27.04 4.73
CA VAL A 72 -4.23 -28.15 4.72
C VAL A 72 -3.86 -28.64 6.12
N ILE A 73 -3.67 -27.73 7.08
CA ILE A 73 -3.09 -28.07 8.39
C ILE A 73 -4.10 -28.08 9.55
N GLY A 74 -5.38 -27.81 9.28
CA GLY A 74 -6.45 -27.76 10.26
C GLY A 74 -6.89 -26.33 10.61
N ALA A 75 -8.20 -26.11 10.65
CA ALA A 75 -8.81 -24.82 10.95
C ALA A 75 -8.63 -24.38 12.41
N GLU A 76 -8.30 -25.32 13.30
CA GLU A 76 -8.02 -25.07 14.72
C GLU A 76 -6.66 -24.39 14.94
N LYS A 77 -5.77 -24.40 13.93
CA LYS A 77 -4.46 -23.73 14.00
C LYS A 77 -4.66 -22.21 14.03
N LYS A 78 -4.02 -21.58 15.02
CA LYS A 78 -4.15 -20.15 15.29
C LYS A 78 -2.95 -19.39 14.75
N LEU A 79 -3.22 -18.21 14.19
CA LEU A 79 -2.19 -17.20 13.94
C LEU A 79 -1.66 -16.64 15.26
N GLY A 80 -0.52 -15.94 15.22
CA GLY A 80 -0.05 -15.11 16.33
C GLY A 80 -1.05 -14.02 16.69
N GLU A 81 -0.95 -13.43 17.89
CA GLU A 81 -1.96 -12.50 18.40
C GLU A 81 -2.17 -11.25 17.52
N GLY A 82 -1.08 -10.59 17.12
CA GLY A 82 -1.14 -9.43 16.23
C GLY A 82 -1.73 -9.77 14.86
N THR A 83 -1.18 -10.79 14.20
CA THR A 83 -1.63 -11.18 12.85
C THR A 83 -3.04 -11.76 12.83
N ARG A 84 -3.50 -12.36 13.93
CA ARG A 84 -4.90 -12.82 14.07
C ARG A 84 -5.88 -11.65 14.07
N ARG A 85 -5.55 -10.53 14.72
CA ARG A 85 -6.38 -9.32 14.72
C ARG A 85 -6.47 -8.71 13.33
N ALA A 86 -5.32 -8.50 12.68
CA ALA A 86 -5.29 -8.01 11.30
C ALA A 86 -6.07 -8.92 10.34
N TYR A 87 -5.85 -10.24 10.40
CA TYR A 87 -6.59 -11.20 9.58
C TYR A 87 -8.10 -11.19 9.85
N ALA A 88 -8.53 -11.02 11.10
CA ALA A 88 -9.95 -10.93 11.45
C ALA A 88 -10.61 -9.68 10.82
N VAL A 89 -9.96 -8.53 10.92
CA VAL A 89 -10.43 -7.28 10.30
C VAL A 89 -10.53 -7.42 8.78
N ILE A 90 -9.53 -8.05 8.15
CA ILE A 90 -9.54 -8.31 6.70
C ILE A 90 -10.75 -9.19 6.34
N ARG A 91 -11.00 -10.29 7.09
CA ARG A 91 -12.08 -11.23 6.78
C ARG A 91 -13.48 -10.72 7.11
N GLU A 92 -13.60 -9.70 7.96
CA GLU A 92 -14.85 -8.98 8.18
C GLU A 92 -15.28 -8.18 6.95
N HIS A 93 -14.33 -7.61 6.19
CA HIS A 93 -14.60 -6.73 5.05
C HIS A 93 -14.41 -7.41 3.69
N ILE A 94 -13.53 -8.41 3.62
CA ILE A 94 -13.11 -9.07 2.38
C ILE A 94 -13.24 -10.58 2.59
N PRO A 95 -14.24 -11.22 1.97
CA PRO A 95 -14.44 -12.66 2.11
C PRO A 95 -13.28 -13.44 1.50
N PHE A 96 -13.22 -14.74 1.81
CA PHE A 96 -12.36 -15.67 1.07
C PHE A 96 -12.79 -15.71 -0.40
N ILE A 97 -11.84 -15.53 -1.31
CA ILE A 97 -12.11 -15.50 -2.75
C ILE A 97 -11.92 -16.92 -3.30
N GLU A 98 -13.01 -17.66 -3.46
CA GLU A 98 -12.96 -19.07 -3.89
C GLU A 98 -12.77 -19.23 -5.40
N SER A 99 -13.38 -18.34 -6.18
CA SER A 99 -13.32 -18.33 -7.64
C SER A 99 -12.93 -16.95 -8.16
N ASP A 100 -12.45 -16.90 -9.40
CA ASP A 100 -12.11 -15.65 -10.07
C ASP A 100 -13.28 -14.65 -10.02
N THR A 101 -12.94 -13.41 -9.66
CA THR A 101 -13.89 -12.32 -9.50
C THR A 101 -13.22 -10.98 -9.78
N VAL A 102 -14.02 -9.93 -9.82
CA VAL A 102 -13.54 -8.56 -9.97
C VAL A 102 -12.83 -8.13 -8.69
N MET A 103 -11.54 -7.83 -8.80
CA MET A 103 -10.67 -7.61 -7.64
C MET A 103 -10.58 -6.16 -7.16
N TYR A 104 -10.89 -5.17 -8.02
CA TYR A 104 -10.56 -3.77 -7.72
C TYR A 104 -11.34 -3.22 -6.51
N GLU A 105 -12.58 -3.68 -6.30
CA GLU A 105 -13.42 -3.25 -5.17
C GLU A 105 -12.84 -3.73 -3.84
N TYR A 106 -12.38 -4.98 -3.79
CA TYR A 106 -11.68 -5.52 -2.62
C TYR A 106 -10.34 -4.83 -2.39
N MET A 107 -9.60 -4.52 -3.46
CA MET A 107 -8.34 -3.79 -3.36
C MET A 107 -8.54 -2.39 -2.78
N GLU A 108 -9.57 -1.66 -3.22
CA GLU A 108 -9.87 -0.32 -2.72
C GLU A 108 -10.40 -0.37 -1.28
N THR A 109 -11.25 -1.35 -0.95
CA THR A 109 -11.68 -1.60 0.43
C THR A 109 -10.48 -1.85 1.34
N MET A 110 -9.56 -2.72 0.91
CA MET A 110 -8.35 -3.01 1.66
C MET A 110 -7.43 -1.78 1.80
N ARG A 111 -7.31 -0.97 0.74
CA ARG A 111 -6.54 0.29 0.78
C ARG A 111 -7.09 1.23 1.85
N GLN A 112 -8.41 1.41 1.92
CA GLN A 112 -9.06 2.22 2.96
C GLN A 112 -8.76 1.69 4.37
N LEU A 113 -8.79 0.37 4.58
CA LEU A 113 -8.44 -0.22 5.88
C LEU A 113 -6.98 0.04 6.27
N VAL A 114 -6.06 0.10 5.30
CA VAL A 114 -4.65 0.45 5.51
C VAL A 114 -4.51 1.94 5.85
N GLU A 115 -5.14 2.82 5.07
CA GLU A 115 -5.15 4.27 5.26
C GLU A 115 -5.68 4.65 6.65
N GLU A 116 -6.77 4.02 7.09
CA GLU A 116 -7.40 4.25 8.39
C GLU A 116 -6.64 3.58 9.55
N GLY A 117 -5.59 2.81 9.28
CA GLY A 117 -4.80 2.09 10.30
C GLY A 117 -5.56 0.96 10.99
N LYS A 118 -6.71 0.50 10.46
CA LYS A 118 -7.57 -0.52 11.08
C LYS A 118 -6.94 -1.91 11.18
N VAL A 119 -5.90 -2.16 10.38
CA VAL A 119 -5.18 -3.45 10.34
C VAL A 119 -3.91 -3.47 11.18
N LEU A 120 -3.64 -2.40 11.93
CA LEU A 120 -2.54 -2.35 12.88
C LEU A 120 -2.89 -3.13 14.18
N PRO A 121 -1.91 -3.81 14.79
CA PRO A 121 -2.06 -4.48 16.08
C PRO A 121 -2.18 -3.48 17.26
#